data_AF-A0A522XNN4-F1
#
_entry.id   AF-A0A522XNN4-F1
#
_cell.length_a   1.000
_cell.length_b   1.000
_cell.length_c   1.000
_cell.angle_alpha   90.00
_cell.angle_beta   90.00
_cell.angle_gamma   90.00
#
_symmetry.space_group_name_H-M   'P 1'
#
loop_
_entity.id
_entity.type
_entity.pdbx_description
1 polymer ?
#
loop_
_entity_poly.entity_id
_entity_poly.type
_entity_poly.pdbx_seq_one_letter_code
_entity_poly.pdbx_strand_id
1 'polypeptide(L)'
;MSKPFPGFSAPAAGPESPLEMLAACHERIRHQCATLLRLPLHLATHGADEEARAAAAQVMRYFETSGKQHHQDEEEDLFPALIESMAGSDAVCLHELTESLQTDHHALETGWVALRDGLMKIVNGGNALISTSDVETWVAHYEQHIQREEDVLLPMAARLLSEAALEHIGRAMCARRGLTFLQK
;
A
#
# COMPACT_ATOMS: atom_id res chain seq x y z
N MET A 1 9.83 28.57 12.37
CA MET A 1 10.77 27.55 11.88
C MET A 1 10.28 26.19 12.38
N SER A 2 9.43 25.54 11.60
CA SER A 2 8.83 24.25 11.97
C SER A 2 9.82 23.14 11.65
N LYS A 3 10.19 22.35 12.66
CA LYS A 3 11.09 21.18 12.50
C LYS A 3 10.36 20.09 11.70
N PRO A 4 11.03 19.39 10.78
CA PRO A 4 10.44 18.25 10.08
C PRO A 4 10.28 17.07 11.05
N PHE A 5 9.14 16.37 10.94
CA PHE A 5 8.89 15.10 11.63
C PHE A 5 9.86 14.03 11.09
N PRO A 6 10.58 13.29 11.95
CA PRO A 6 11.41 12.18 11.51
C PRO A 6 10.50 11.00 11.11
N GLY A 7 10.66 10.51 9.88
CA GLY A 7 9.88 9.40 9.31
C GLY A 7 9.32 9.66 7.91
N PHE A 8 9.42 10.89 7.42
CA PHE A 8 9.06 11.24 6.04
C PHE A 8 10.34 11.52 5.24
N SER A 9 11.03 10.47 4.82
CA SER A 9 11.89 10.60 3.64
C SER A 9 10.94 10.79 2.47
N ALA A 10 10.96 11.98 1.84
CA ALA A 10 10.39 12.11 0.52
C ALA A 10 10.99 11.00 -0.35
N PRO A 11 10.18 10.26 -1.12
CA PRO A 11 10.75 9.27 -2.04
C PRO A 11 11.79 9.98 -2.92
N ALA A 12 12.90 9.28 -3.22
CA ALA A 12 13.89 9.80 -4.17
C ALA A 12 13.28 10.06 -5.56
N ALA A 13 12.10 9.49 -5.81
CA ALA A 13 11.22 9.70 -6.95
C ALA A 13 9.95 10.44 -6.51
N GLY A 14 9.72 11.65 -7.00
CA GLY A 14 8.47 12.36 -6.77
C GLY A 14 7.32 11.82 -7.64
N PRO A 15 6.11 12.35 -7.47
CA PRO A 15 4.92 11.97 -8.24
C PRO A 15 5.04 12.18 -9.75
N GLU A 16 6.08 12.87 -10.22
CA GLU A 16 6.51 12.93 -11.63
C GLU A 16 6.94 11.57 -12.21
N SER A 17 7.05 10.54 -11.38
CA SER A 17 7.33 9.17 -11.78
C SER A 17 6.35 8.22 -11.06
N PRO A 18 5.09 8.13 -11.53
CA PRO A 18 4.00 7.45 -10.81
C PRO A 18 4.32 5.99 -10.47
N LEU A 19 4.99 5.27 -11.38
CA LEU A 19 5.38 3.87 -11.15
C LEU A 19 6.46 3.75 -10.06
N GLU A 20 7.40 4.69 -10.00
CA GLU A 20 8.41 4.73 -8.93
C GLU A 20 7.78 5.08 -7.58
N MET A 21 6.75 5.94 -7.58
CA MET A 21 5.98 6.29 -6.39
C MET A 21 5.19 5.08 -5.86
N LEU A 22 4.59 4.26 -6.73
CA LEU A 22 3.94 2.99 -6.38
C LEU A 22 4.95 2.00 -5.79
N ALA A 23 6.08 1.77 -6.46
CA ALA A 23 7.15 0.93 -5.91
C ALA A 23 7.65 1.43 -4.53
N ALA A 24 7.75 2.74 -4.32
CA ALA A 24 8.08 3.30 -3.02
C ALA A 24 6.96 3.10 -1.97
N CYS A 25 5.69 3.01 -2.38
CA CYS A 25 4.59 2.60 -1.50
C CYS A 25 4.76 1.14 -1.05
N HIS A 26 5.18 0.23 -1.94
CA HIS A 26 5.41 -1.18 -1.60
C HIS A 26 6.47 -1.32 -0.51
N GLU A 27 7.58 -0.60 -0.62
CA GLU A 27 8.60 -0.59 0.43
C GLU A 27 8.03 -0.13 1.78
N ARG A 28 7.22 0.93 1.78
CA ARG A 28 6.57 1.39 3.02
C ARG A 28 5.59 0.37 3.57
N ILE A 29 4.83 -0.33 2.72
CA ILE A 29 3.94 -1.42 3.11
C ILE A 29 4.75 -2.54 3.78
N ARG A 30 5.84 -3.00 3.16
CA ARG A 30 6.73 -4.02 3.72
C ARG A 30 7.26 -3.64 5.11
N HIS A 31 7.62 -2.38 5.32
CA HIS A 31 8.04 -1.88 6.65
C HIS A 31 6.91 -1.97 7.70
N GLN A 32 5.66 -1.66 7.31
CA GLN A 32 4.52 -1.81 8.22
C GLN A 32 4.22 -3.29 8.50
N CYS A 33 4.27 -4.15 7.48
CA CYS A 33 4.12 -5.60 7.61
C CYS A 33 5.18 -6.20 8.56
N ALA A 34 6.45 -5.80 8.43
CA ALA A 34 7.52 -6.21 9.32
C ALA A 34 7.32 -5.72 10.76
N THR A 35 6.68 -4.57 10.95
CA THR A 35 6.29 -4.08 12.28
C THR A 35 5.17 -4.90 12.86
N LEU A 36 4.16 -5.22 12.07
CA LEU A 36 3.02 -6.03 12.47
C LEU A 36 3.43 -7.46 12.87
N LEU A 37 4.35 -8.09 12.12
CA LEU A 37 4.89 -9.43 12.43
C LEU A 37 5.59 -9.50 13.80
N ARG A 38 6.25 -8.42 14.23
CA ARG A 38 6.98 -8.37 15.51
C ARG A 38 6.05 -8.10 16.70
N LEU A 39 4.88 -7.53 16.45
CA LEU A 39 4.00 -7.02 17.49
C LEU A 39 3.46 -8.11 18.43
N PRO A 40 2.98 -9.28 17.97
CA PRO A 40 2.51 -10.34 18.88
C PRO A 40 3.56 -10.79 19.90
N LEU A 41 4.82 -10.95 19.47
CA LEU A 41 5.92 -11.37 20.35
C LEU A 41 6.26 -10.29 21.39
N HIS A 42 6.25 -9.02 20.97
CA HIS A 42 6.47 -7.89 21.89
C HIS A 42 5.39 -7.83 22.96
N LEU A 43 4.12 -7.95 22.56
CA LEU A 43 2.97 -7.95 23.48
C LEU A 43 3.05 -9.07 24.52
N ALA A 44 3.51 -10.26 24.11
CA ALA A 44 3.65 -11.39 25.03
C ALA A 44 4.69 -11.14 26.14
N THR A 45 5.68 -10.29 25.88
CA THR A 45 6.80 -10.03 26.81
C THR A 45 6.59 -8.74 27.62
N HIS A 46 6.11 -7.69 26.97
CA HIS A 46 6.05 -6.33 27.54
C HIS A 46 4.62 -5.82 27.74
N GLY A 47 3.61 -6.53 27.23
CA GLY A 47 2.24 -6.05 27.18
C GLY A 47 2.07 -4.89 26.19
N ALA A 48 0.95 -4.17 26.31
CA ALA A 48 0.67 -2.97 25.52
C ALA A 48 1.39 -1.73 26.10
N ASP A 49 2.72 -1.80 26.18
CA ASP A 49 3.58 -0.69 26.57
C ASP A 49 3.57 0.45 25.54
N GLU A 50 4.30 1.54 25.81
CA GLU A 50 4.29 2.70 24.93
C GLU A 50 4.84 2.41 23.53
N GLU A 51 5.80 1.50 23.40
CA GLU A 51 6.35 1.08 22.11
C GLU A 51 5.31 0.30 21.28
N ALA A 52 4.62 -0.67 21.89
CA ALA A 52 3.55 -1.43 21.24
C ALA A 52 2.41 -0.51 20.79
N ARG A 53 2.03 0.45 21.65
CA ARG A 53 0.99 1.45 21.37
C ARG A 53 1.36 2.34 20.19
N ALA A 54 2.59 2.85 20.17
CA ALA A 54 3.10 3.69 19.09
C ALA A 54 3.18 2.91 17.76
N ALA A 55 3.68 1.67 17.80
CA ALA A 55 3.76 0.79 16.63
C ALA A 55 2.38 0.48 16.05
N ALA A 56 1.43 0.04 16.88
CA ALA A 56 0.07 -0.24 16.44
C ALA A 56 -0.60 1.00 15.84
N ALA A 57 -0.44 2.18 16.47
CA ALA A 57 -0.99 3.42 15.96
C ALA A 57 -0.37 3.83 14.61
N GLN A 58 0.93 3.60 14.41
CA GLN A 58 1.59 3.87 13.13
C GLN A 58 1.09 2.96 12.01
N VAL A 59 1.02 1.65 12.26
CA VAL A 59 0.50 0.66 11.30
C VAL A 59 -0.93 1.01 10.92
N MET A 60 -1.79 1.32 11.91
CA MET A 60 -3.19 1.71 11.66
C MET A 60 -3.28 2.96 10.80
N ARG A 61 -2.58 4.04 11.16
CA ARG A 61 -2.60 5.27 10.36
C ARG A 61 -2.18 5.02 8.92
N TYR A 62 -1.17 4.19 8.70
CA TYR A 62 -0.67 3.91 7.35
C TYR A 62 -1.73 3.21 6.49
N PHE A 63 -2.28 2.08 6.95
CA PHE A 63 -3.27 1.33 6.18
C PHE A 63 -4.64 2.00 6.11
N GLU A 64 -4.97 2.92 7.03
CA GLU A 64 -6.19 3.73 6.94
C GLU A 64 -6.06 4.94 5.99
N THR A 65 -4.84 5.28 5.55
CA THR A 65 -4.58 6.42 4.66
C THR A 65 -3.80 6.00 3.42
N SER A 66 -2.47 5.92 3.51
CA SER A 66 -1.56 5.65 2.39
C SER A 66 -1.83 4.30 1.73
N GLY A 67 -2.16 3.25 2.49
CA GLY A 67 -2.52 1.94 1.93
C GLY A 67 -3.77 2.01 1.05
N LYS A 68 -4.83 2.68 1.52
CA LYS A 68 -6.04 2.89 0.72
C LYS A 68 -5.78 3.73 -0.53
N GLN A 69 -5.00 4.80 -0.39
CA GLN A 69 -4.67 5.66 -1.51
C GLN A 69 -3.88 4.91 -2.59
N HIS A 70 -3.03 3.97 -2.20
CA HIS A 70 -2.27 3.14 -3.14
C HIS A 70 -3.19 2.25 -3.99
N HIS A 71 -4.08 1.45 -3.38
CA HIS A 71 -5.04 0.65 -4.16
C HIS A 71 -5.94 1.54 -5.04
N GLN A 72 -6.31 2.73 -4.56
CA GLN A 72 -7.09 3.67 -5.37
C GLN A 72 -6.31 4.22 -6.56
N ASP A 73 -5.01 4.52 -6.41
CA ASP A 73 -4.16 4.94 -7.55
C ASP A 73 -4.10 3.84 -8.62
N GLU A 74 -4.16 2.58 -8.21
CA GLU A 74 -4.18 1.45 -9.13
C GLU A 74 -5.55 1.27 -9.78
N GLU A 75 -6.60 1.18 -8.99
CA GLU A 75 -7.94 0.86 -9.46
C GLU A 75 -8.61 2.00 -10.24
N GLU A 76 -8.40 3.25 -9.83
CA GLU A 76 -9.06 4.41 -10.45
C GLU A 76 -8.26 4.98 -11.62
N ASP A 77 -6.93 4.79 -11.64
CA ASP A 77 -6.06 5.47 -12.60
C ASP A 77 -5.19 4.49 -13.41
N LEU A 78 -4.39 3.62 -12.77
CA LEU A 78 -3.43 2.76 -13.48
C LEU A 78 -4.09 1.64 -14.31
N PHE A 79 -5.00 0.86 -13.72
CA PHE A 79 -5.65 -0.26 -14.38
C PHE A 79 -6.48 0.19 -15.58
N PRO A 80 -7.32 1.25 -15.49
CA PRO A 80 -8.05 1.75 -16.65
C PRO A 80 -7.12 2.21 -17.77
N ALA A 81 -6.06 2.97 -17.44
CA ALA A 81 -5.10 3.44 -18.45
C ALA A 81 -4.38 2.29 -19.17
N LEU A 82 -4.04 1.23 -18.44
CA LEU A 82 -3.47 0.01 -19.01
C LEU A 82 -4.46 -0.64 -19.99
N ILE A 83 -5.72 -0.82 -19.58
CA ILE A 83 -6.76 -1.47 -20.40
C ILE A 83 -6.99 -0.67 -21.70
N GLU A 84 -7.07 0.65 -21.61
CA GLU A 84 -7.25 1.54 -22.76
C GLU A 84 -6.06 1.52 -23.73
N SER A 85 -4.86 1.21 -23.24
CA SER A 85 -3.64 1.15 -24.07
C SER A 85 -3.54 -0.08 -24.97
N MET A 86 -4.37 -1.11 -24.75
CA MET A 86 -4.29 -2.40 -25.45
C MET A 86 -5.48 -2.68 -26.36
N ALA A 87 -5.24 -3.45 -27.44
CA ALA A 87 -6.27 -3.99 -28.31
C ALA A 87 -6.03 -5.48 -28.58
N GLY A 88 -7.09 -6.26 -28.81
CA GLY A 88 -7.00 -7.67 -29.18
C GLY A 88 -6.80 -8.62 -27.98
N SER A 89 -6.12 -9.75 -28.21
CA SER A 89 -5.95 -10.83 -27.21
C SER A 89 -5.23 -10.39 -25.93
N ASP A 90 -4.33 -9.43 -26.03
CA ASP A 90 -3.57 -8.92 -24.88
C ASP A 90 -4.47 -8.16 -23.90
N ALA A 91 -5.58 -7.58 -24.39
CA ALA A 91 -6.57 -6.96 -23.53
C ALA A 91 -7.24 -7.98 -22.61
N VAL A 92 -7.47 -9.23 -23.05
CA VAL A 92 -8.08 -10.27 -22.21
C VAL A 92 -7.16 -10.64 -21.05
N CYS A 93 -5.88 -10.91 -21.33
CA CYS A 93 -4.89 -11.24 -20.29
C CYS A 93 -4.72 -10.10 -19.28
N LEU A 94 -4.79 -8.85 -19.75
CA LEU A 94 -4.72 -7.68 -18.89
C LEU A 94 -5.97 -7.53 -18.00
N HIS A 95 -7.18 -7.79 -18.52
CA HIS A 95 -8.39 -7.79 -17.68
C HIS A 95 -8.30 -8.86 -16.58
N GLU A 96 -7.86 -10.08 -16.92
CA GLU A 96 -7.66 -11.15 -15.94
C GLU A 96 -6.63 -10.77 -14.86
N LEU A 97 -5.55 -10.07 -15.25
CA LEU A 97 -4.56 -9.56 -14.30
C LEU A 97 -5.18 -8.51 -13.35
N THR A 98 -5.84 -7.49 -13.89
CA THR A 98 -6.41 -6.40 -13.08
C THR A 98 -7.55 -6.89 -12.19
N GLU A 99 -8.42 -7.79 -12.66
CA GLU A 99 -9.48 -8.41 -11.86
C GLU A 99 -8.91 -9.23 -10.70
N SER A 100 -7.81 -9.95 -10.94
CA SER A 100 -7.15 -10.71 -9.89
C SER A 100 -6.51 -9.81 -8.84
N LEU A 101 -5.90 -8.69 -9.22
CA LEU A 101 -5.32 -7.73 -8.28
C LEU A 101 -6.41 -7.02 -7.45
N GLN A 102 -7.53 -6.66 -8.07
CA GLN A 102 -8.70 -6.14 -7.35
C GLN A 102 -9.28 -7.15 -6.35
N THR A 103 -9.27 -8.44 -6.71
CA THR A 103 -9.67 -9.51 -5.79
C THR A 103 -8.71 -9.58 -4.59
N ASP A 104 -7.40 -9.43 -4.82
CA ASP A 104 -6.40 -9.34 -3.75
C ASP A 104 -6.65 -8.11 -2.87
N HIS A 105 -6.89 -6.92 -3.43
CA HIS A 105 -7.23 -5.71 -2.67
C HIS A 105 -8.42 -5.92 -1.75
N HIS A 106 -9.51 -6.51 -2.25
CA HIS A 106 -10.71 -6.77 -1.45
C HIS A 106 -10.43 -7.73 -0.28
N ALA A 107 -9.63 -8.77 -0.52
CA ALA A 107 -9.23 -9.70 0.52
C ALA A 107 -8.30 -9.06 1.56
N LEU A 108 -7.36 -8.20 1.13
CA LEU A 108 -6.50 -7.42 2.01
C LEU A 108 -7.30 -6.44 2.88
N GLU A 109 -8.29 -5.75 2.32
CA GLU A 109 -9.21 -4.88 3.07
C GLU A 109 -10.03 -5.67 4.10
N THR A 110 -10.55 -6.84 3.71
CA THR A 110 -11.32 -7.71 4.60
C THR A 110 -10.45 -8.22 5.76
N GLY A 111 -9.24 -8.69 5.47
CA GLY A 111 -8.29 -9.12 6.50
C GLY A 111 -7.85 -7.97 7.41
N TRP A 112 -7.70 -6.76 6.86
CA TRP A 112 -7.38 -5.57 7.64
C TRP A 112 -8.47 -5.24 8.67
N VAL A 113 -9.75 -5.34 8.30
CA VAL A 113 -10.87 -5.13 9.25
C VAL A 113 -10.76 -6.06 10.46
N ALA A 114 -10.39 -7.33 10.26
CA ALA A 114 -10.20 -8.28 11.34
C ALA A 114 -9.04 -7.90 12.28
N LEU A 115 -7.92 -7.42 11.73
CA LEU A 115 -6.73 -7.03 12.51
C LEU A 115 -6.91 -5.70 13.24
N ARG A 116 -7.66 -4.77 12.65
CA ARG A 116 -7.84 -3.41 13.14
C ARG A 116 -8.38 -3.35 14.58
N ASP A 117 -9.32 -4.21 14.93
CA ASP A 117 -9.93 -4.20 16.26
C ASP A 117 -8.93 -4.60 17.36
N GLY A 118 -8.03 -5.52 17.07
CA GLY A 118 -6.93 -5.89 17.96
C GLY A 118 -5.95 -4.74 18.13
N LEU A 119 -5.55 -4.11 17.01
CA LEU A 119 -4.64 -2.95 17.01
C LEU A 119 -5.21 -1.77 17.81
N MET A 120 -6.51 -1.47 17.65
CA MET A 120 -7.17 -0.39 18.38
C MET A 120 -7.15 -0.61 19.90
N LYS A 121 -7.33 -1.86 20.35
CA LYS A 121 -7.23 -2.20 21.79
C LYS A 121 -5.81 -2.02 22.31
N ILE A 122 -4.80 -2.38 21.52
CA ILE A 122 -3.39 -2.14 21.87
C ILE A 122 -3.13 -0.65 22.03
N VAL A 123 -3.54 0.18 21.05
CA VAL A 123 -3.38 1.65 21.11
C VAL A 123 -3.94 2.24 22.41
N ASN A 124 -5.07 1.72 22.88
CA ASN A 124 -5.73 2.14 24.11
C ASN A 124 -5.08 1.60 25.40
N GLY A 125 -3.96 0.88 25.31
CA GLY A 125 -3.27 0.25 26.45
C GLY A 125 -3.99 -0.97 27.00
N GLY A 126 -4.96 -1.52 26.25
CA GLY A 126 -5.72 -2.69 26.65
C GLY A 126 -4.93 -3.99 26.45
N ASN A 127 -5.29 -5.02 27.22
CA ASN A 127 -4.83 -6.37 26.96
C ASN A 127 -5.56 -6.90 25.71
N ALA A 128 -4.88 -6.86 24.56
CA ALA A 128 -5.33 -7.51 23.35
C ALA A 128 -4.29 -8.53 22.90
N LEU A 129 -4.79 -9.70 22.53
CA LEU A 129 -4.03 -10.69 21.81
C LEU A 129 -4.39 -10.50 20.34
N ILE A 130 -3.41 -10.09 19.54
CA ILE A 130 -3.49 -10.24 18.09
C ILE A 130 -3.01 -11.65 17.77
N SER A 131 -3.79 -12.35 16.94
CA SER A 131 -3.44 -13.68 16.47
C SER A 131 -2.20 -13.61 15.58
N THR A 132 -1.13 -14.30 15.99
CA THR A 132 0.09 -14.40 15.18
C THR A 132 -0.21 -15.01 13.81
N SER A 133 -1.05 -16.04 13.75
CA SER A 133 -1.40 -16.70 12.48
C SER A 133 -2.17 -15.78 11.54
N ASP A 134 -3.05 -14.93 12.08
CA ASP A 134 -3.85 -14.01 11.26
C ASP A 134 -2.96 -12.91 10.68
N VAL A 135 -2.01 -12.41 11.48
CA VAL A 135 -0.98 -11.46 11.03
C VAL A 135 -0.10 -12.08 9.95
N GLU A 136 0.42 -13.29 10.19
CA GLU A 136 1.28 -13.99 9.22
C GLU A 136 0.55 -14.23 7.90
N THR A 137 -0.72 -14.66 7.96
CA THR A 137 -1.56 -14.90 6.78
C THR A 137 -1.78 -13.61 5.98
N TRP A 138 -2.15 -12.53 6.67
CA TRP A 138 -2.41 -11.25 6.03
C TRP A 138 -1.14 -10.63 5.41
N VAL A 139 -0.02 -10.70 6.13
CA VAL A 139 1.28 -10.22 5.62
C VAL A 139 1.75 -11.05 4.43
N ALA A 140 1.57 -12.37 4.46
CA ALA A 140 1.93 -13.23 3.34
C ALA A 140 1.10 -12.93 2.09
N HIS A 141 -0.20 -12.61 2.25
CA HIS A 141 -1.04 -12.18 1.12
C HIS A 141 -0.54 -10.86 0.54
N TYR A 142 -0.23 -9.87 1.39
CA TYR A 142 0.27 -8.58 0.91
C TYR A 142 1.59 -8.72 0.15
N GLU A 143 2.51 -9.56 0.62
CA GLU A 143 3.79 -9.79 -0.08
C GLU A 143 3.58 -10.45 -1.45
N GLN A 144 2.68 -11.44 -1.55
CA GLN A 144 2.36 -12.08 -2.84
C GLN A 144 1.72 -11.09 -3.82
N HIS A 145 0.83 -10.24 -3.32
CA HIS A 145 0.18 -9.19 -4.08
C HIS A 145 1.20 -8.18 -4.63
N ILE A 146 2.04 -7.60 -3.76
CA ILE A 146 3.11 -6.69 -4.16
C ILE A 146 4.06 -7.35 -5.16
N GLN A 147 4.45 -8.61 -4.93
CA GLN A 147 5.35 -9.32 -5.84
C GLN A 147 4.75 -9.40 -7.24
N ARG A 148 3.45 -9.68 -7.36
CA ARG A 148 2.77 -9.73 -8.65
C ARG A 148 2.77 -8.37 -9.35
N GLU A 149 2.59 -7.29 -8.59
CA GLU A 149 2.62 -5.94 -9.14
C GLU A 149 4.02 -5.57 -9.64
N GLU A 150 5.05 -5.82 -8.84
CA GLU A 150 6.44 -5.51 -9.18
C GLU A 150 6.99 -6.38 -10.32
N ASP A 151 6.64 -7.67 -10.35
CA ASP A 151 7.15 -8.61 -11.36
C ASP A 151 6.39 -8.51 -12.69
N VAL A 152 5.13 -8.08 -12.68
CA VAL A 152 4.24 -8.14 -13.86
C VAL A 152 3.62 -6.79 -14.19
N LEU A 153 2.86 -6.19 -13.26
CA LEU A 153 2.04 -5.00 -13.54
C LEU A 153 2.90 -3.77 -13.86
N LEU A 154 3.84 -3.40 -12.98
CA LEU A 154 4.63 -2.18 -13.14
C LEU A 154 5.57 -2.24 -14.37
N PRO A 155 6.27 -3.35 -14.67
CA PRO A 155 7.03 -3.48 -15.91
C PRO A 155 6.14 -3.39 -17.16
N MET A 156 4.93 -3.94 -17.09
CA MET A 156 3.96 -3.85 -18.17
C MET A 156 3.48 -2.40 -18.38
N ALA A 157 3.15 -1.69 -17.30
CA ALA A 157 2.77 -0.28 -17.34
C ALA A 157 3.89 0.59 -17.94
N ALA A 158 5.13 0.37 -17.52
CA ALA A 158 6.28 1.10 -18.05
C ALA A 158 6.49 0.89 -19.57
N ARG A 159 6.09 -0.28 -20.09
CA ARG A 159 6.22 -0.61 -21.52
C ARG A 159 5.05 -0.09 -22.35
N LEU A 160 3.83 -0.10 -21.81
CA LEU A 160 2.60 0.15 -22.57
C LEU A 160 2.10 1.59 -22.47
N LEU A 161 2.31 2.25 -21.33
CA LEU A 161 1.75 3.57 -21.10
C LEU A 161 2.62 4.65 -21.76
N SER A 162 1.95 5.56 -22.47
CA SER A 162 2.59 6.76 -22.99
C SER A 162 2.97 7.73 -21.86
N GLU A 163 3.91 8.63 -22.13
CA GLU A 163 4.29 9.70 -21.21
C GLU A 163 3.07 10.55 -20.79
N ALA A 164 2.17 10.85 -21.73
CA ALA A 164 0.95 11.60 -21.45
C ALA A 164 0.01 10.86 -20.47
N ALA A 165 -0.10 9.53 -20.60
CA ALA A 165 -0.89 8.71 -19.68
C ALA A 165 -0.24 8.67 -18.29
N LEU A 166 1.09 8.48 -18.22
CA LEU A 166 1.82 8.50 -16.95
C LEU A 166 1.71 9.86 -16.24
N GLU A 167 1.79 10.97 -16.97
CA GLU A 167 1.54 12.29 -16.37
C GLU A 167 0.12 12.45 -15.84
N HIS A 168 -0.89 11.90 -16.54
CA HIS A 168 -2.28 11.97 -16.09
C HIS A 168 -2.44 11.23 -14.75
N ILE A 169 -1.93 10.00 -14.68
CA ILE A 169 -1.91 9.19 -13.45
C ILE A 169 -1.17 9.95 -12.34
N GLY A 170 0.03 10.46 -12.60
CA GLY A 170 0.82 11.21 -11.60
C GLY A 170 0.08 12.45 -11.05
N ARG A 171 -0.67 13.17 -11.90
CA ARG A 171 -1.53 14.28 -11.47
C ARG A 171 -2.66 13.81 -10.54
N ALA A 172 -3.32 12.70 -10.85
CA ALA A 172 -4.36 12.13 -10.01
C ALA A 172 -3.81 11.67 -8.65
N MET A 173 -2.68 10.96 -8.64
CA MET A 173 -1.98 10.51 -7.43
C MET A 173 -1.59 11.68 -6.52
N CYS A 174 -1.12 12.80 -7.10
CA CYS A 174 -0.86 14.06 -6.40
C CYS A 174 -2.12 14.63 -5.77
N ALA A 175 -3.19 14.77 -6.56
CA ALA A 175 -4.45 15.35 -6.11
C ALA A 175 -5.06 14.55 -4.95
N ARG A 176 -5.01 13.21 -5.00
CA ARG A 176 -5.46 12.30 -3.93
C ARG A 176 -4.76 12.56 -2.59
N ARG A 177 -3.55 13.12 -2.64
CA ARG A 177 -2.70 13.43 -1.49
C ARG A 177 -2.65 14.92 -1.16
N GLY A 178 -3.42 15.77 -1.85
CA GLY A 178 -3.39 17.22 -1.68
C GLY A 178 -2.07 17.87 -2.10
N LEU A 179 -1.32 17.22 -2.99
CA LEU A 179 -0.04 17.69 -3.53
C LEU A 179 -0.24 18.36 -4.89
N THR A 180 0.68 19.26 -5.24
CA THR A 180 0.75 19.84 -6.58
C THR A 180 1.70 19.03 -7.45
N PHE A 181 1.24 18.63 -8.63
CA PHE A 181 2.10 18.00 -9.63
C PHE A 181 3.05 19.05 -10.23
N LEU A 182 4.35 18.77 -10.22
CA LEU A 182 5.37 19.64 -10.79
C LEU A 182 5.88 19.00 -12.08
N GLN A 183 5.58 19.61 -13.23
CA GLN A 183 6.25 19.24 -14.49
C GLN A 183 7.71 19.71 -14.44
N LYS A 184 8.63 18.84 -14.87
CA LYS A 184 10.02 19.22 -15.13
C LYS A 184 10.16 19.89 -16.48
#